data_AF-A0A9E0XHF9-F1
#
_entry.id   AF-A0A9E0XHF9-F1
#
_cell.length_a   1.000
_cell.length_b   1.000
_cell.length_c   1.000
_cell.angle_alpha   90.00
_cell.angle_beta   90.00
_cell.angle_gamma   90.00
#
_symmetry.space_group_name_H-M   'P 1'
#
loop_
_entity.id
_entity.type
_entity.pdbx_description
1 polymer ?
#
loop_
_entity_poly.entity_id
_entity_poly.type
_entity_poly.pdbx_seq_one_letter_code
_entity_poly.pdbx_strand_id
1 'polypeptide(L)'
;MFLLALGGIGTPALQAVLSNQVKDEDQGQLQGSLASLTSCTSIIGPLVFSTVYLASLTTWTGYVWVAGAALYLVCLPRLYRLTASRI
;
A
#
# COMPACT_ATOMS: atom_id res chain seq x y z
N MET A 1 -18.26 -4.70 9.11
CA MET A 1 -18.26 -3.86 7.88
C MET A 1 -17.51 -2.54 8.05
N PHE A 2 -17.72 -1.76 9.13
CA PHE A 2 -17.00 -0.49 9.35
C PHE A 2 -15.47 -0.59 9.27
N LEU A 3 -14.84 -1.58 9.92
CA LEU A 3 -13.38 -1.76 9.88
C LEU A 3 -12.86 -2.10 8.47
N LEU A 4 -13.64 -2.86 7.68
CA LEU A 4 -13.30 -3.19 6.30
C LEU A 4 -13.38 -1.95 5.39
N ALA A 5 -14.39 -1.10 5.61
CA ALA A 5 -14.58 0.15 4.89
C ALA A 5 -13.44 1.14 5.16
N LEU A 6 -12.96 1.23 6.42
CA LEU A 6 -11.79 2.04 6.78
C LEU A 6 -10.50 1.53 6.13
N GLY A 7 -10.38 0.22 5.89
CA GLY A 7 -9.27 -0.34 5.11
C GLY A 7 -9.35 -0.04 3.61
N GLY A 8 -10.56 0.13 3.06
CA GLY A 8 -10.81 0.29 1.63
C GLY A 8 -10.65 1.71 1.08
N ILE A 9 -10.59 2.74 1.94
CA ILE A 9 -10.51 4.14 1.48
C ILE A 9 -9.10 4.58 1.06
N GLY A 10 -8.06 3.85 1.45
CA GLY A 10 -6.67 4.26 1.22
C GLY A 10 -6.31 4.37 -0.26
N THR A 11 -6.68 3.37 -1.06
CA THR A 11 -6.39 3.31 -2.49
C THR A 11 -7.04 4.45 -3.29
N PRO A 12 -8.38 4.67 -3.23
CA PRO A 12 -9.01 5.76 -3.97
C PRO A 12 -8.57 7.14 -3.47
N ALA A 13 -8.30 7.31 -2.17
CA ALA A 13 -7.79 8.58 -1.64
C ALA A 13 -6.39 8.91 -2.18
N LEU A 14 -5.48 7.93 -2.20
CA LEU A 14 -4.15 8.10 -2.79
C LEU A 14 -4.23 8.39 -4.29
N GLN A 15 -5.09 7.66 -5.00
CA GLN A 15 -5.29 7.85 -6.44
C GLN A 15 -5.81 9.26 -6.75
N ALA A 16 -6.71 9.81 -5.94
CA ALA A 16 -7.19 11.19 -6.08
C ALA A 16 -6.07 12.22 -5.89
N VAL A 17 -5.23 12.04 -4.86
CA VAL A 17 -4.08 12.94 -4.59
C VAL A 17 -3.05 12.90 -5.73
N LEU A 18 -2.80 11.72 -6.31
CA LEU A 18 -1.86 11.56 -7.43
C LEU A 18 -2.44 12.06 -8.75
N SER A 19 -3.72 11.82 -9.00
CA SER A 19 -4.42 12.28 -10.21
C SER A 19 -4.46 13.81 -10.29
N ASN A 20 -4.59 14.50 -9.15
CA ASN A 20 -4.51 15.97 -9.08
C ASN A 20 -3.10 16.53 -9.32
N GLN A 21 -2.06 15.70 -9.41
CA GLN A 21 -0.67 16.13 -9.64
C GLN A 21 -0.24 16.02 -11.10
N VAL A 22 -1.05 15.40 -11.95
CA VAL A 22 -0.78 15.25 -13.38
C VAL A 22 -1.89 15.92 -14.18
N LYS A 23 -1.58 16.34 -15.41
CA LYS A 23 -2.59 16.90 -16.30
C LYS A 23 -3.52 15.79 -16.81
N ASP A 24 -4.68 16.18 -17.32
CA ASP A 24 -5.65 15.25 -17.90
C ASP A 24 -5.05 14.39 -19.03
N GLU A 25 -4.15 14.98 -19.84
CA GLU A 25 -3.43 14.30 -20.91
C GLU A 25 -2.49 13.17 -20.42
N ASP A 26 -2.02 13.26 -19.18
CA ASP A 26 -1.06 12.32 -18.58
C ASP A 26 -1.73 11.25 -17.68
N GLN A 27 -3.05 11.32 -17.49
CA GLN A 27 -3.78 10.39 -16.61
C GLN A 27 -3.60 8.93 -17.04
N GLY A 28 -3.56 8.66 -18.35
CA GLY A 28 -3.31 7.31 -18.87
C GLY A 28 -1.96 6.74 -18.43
N GLN A 29 -0.91 7.57 -18.41
CA GLN A 29 0.42 7.15 -17.95
C GLN A 29 0.46 6.93 -16.44
N LEU A 30 -0.23 7.78 -15.66
CA LEU A 30 -0.36 7.61 -14.22
C LEU A 30 -1.08 6.29 -13.89
N GLN A 31 -2.23 6.02 -14.52
CA GLN A 31 -2.98 4.79 -14.28
C GLN A 31 -2.21 3.54 -14.74
N GLY A 32 -1.49 3.63 -15.87
CA GLY A 32 -0.59 2.57 -16.31
C GLY A 32 0.49 2.26 -15.26
N SER A 33 1.11 3.30 -14.69
CA SER A 33 2.13 3.16 -13.65
C SER A 33 1.57 2.55 -12.36
N LEU A 34 0.38 3.00 -11.92
CA LEU A 34 -0.31 2.44 -10.75
C LEU A 34 -0.69 0.97 -10.98
N ALA A 35 -1.14 0.62 -12.19
CA ALA A 35 -1.45 -0.76 -12.55
C ALA A 35 -0.19 -1.63 -12.54
N SER A 36 0.92 -1.16 -13.10
CA SER A 36 2.21 -1.87 -13.06
C SER A 36 2.71 -2.08 -11.63
N LEU A 37 2.61 -1.05 -10.76
CA LEU A 37 2.96 -1.17 -9.34
C LEU A 37 2.07 -2.19 -8.62
N THR A 38 0.77 -2.19 -8.91
CA THR A 38 -0.18 -3.16 -8.35
C THR A 38 0.17 -4.59 -8.77
N SER A 39 0.48 -4.80 -10.06
CA SER A 39 0.92 -6.10 -10.58
C SER A 39 2.25 -6.56 -9.99
N CYS A 40 3.20 -5.65 -9.80
CA CYS A 40 4.45 -5.98 -9.12
C CYS A 40 4.20 -6.39 -7.66
N THR A 41 3.35 -5.64 -6.96
CA THR A 41 2.98 -5.91 -5.57
C THR A 41 2.21 -7.22 -5.42
N SER A 42 1.37 -7.59 -6.39
CA SER A 42 0.63 -8.86 -6.35
C SER A 42 1.52 -10.09 -6.55
N ILE A 43 2.70 -9.94 -7.13
CA ILE A 43 3.72 -10.99 -7.23
C ILE A 43 4.60 -11.00 -5.97
N ILE A 44 5.17 -9.85 -5.63
CA ILE A 44 6.15 -9.74 -4.53
C ILE A 44 5.48 -9.96 -3.17
N GLY A 45 4.28 -9.42 -2.96
CA GLY A 45 3.56 -9.47 -1.68
C GLY A 45 3.37 -10.90 -1.18
N PRO A 46 2.72 -11.80 -1.94
CA PRO A 46 2.57 -13.19 -1.54
C PRO A 46 3.90 -13.90 -1.31
N LEU A 47 4.93 -13.64 -2.12
CA LEU A 47 6.26 -14.25 -1.92
C LEU A 47 6.90 -13.83 -0.59
N VAL A 48 6.87 -12.54 -0.27
CA VAL A 48 7.43 -12.01 0.98
C VAL A 48 6.64 -12.52 2.19
N PHE A 49 5.32 -12.41 2.17
CA PHE A 49 4.51 -12.86 3.31
C PHE A 49 4.54 -14.38 3.48
N SER A 50 4.62 -15.16 2.40
CA SER A 50 4.75 -16.62 2.48
C SER A 50 6.10 -17.04 3.05
N THR A 51 7.19 -16.37 2.66
CA THR A 51 8.52 -16.68 3.21
C THR A 51 8.61 -16.33 4.70
N VAL A 52 8.07 -15.18 5.11
CA VAL A 52 7.97 -14.81 6.54
C VAL A 52 7.10 -15.80 7.30
N TYR A 53 5.96 -16.21 6.73
CA TYR A 53 5.08 -17.20 7.34
C TYR A 53 5.81 -18.54 7.56
N LEU A 54 6.46 -19.06 6.51
CA LEU A 54 7.22 -20.32 6.58
C LEU A 54 8.35 -20.25 7.61
N ALA A 55 9.09 -19.13 7.66
CA ALA A 55 10.14 -18.92 8.65
C ALA A 55 9.60 -18.83 10.09
N SER A 56 8.35 -18.39 10.26
CA SER A 56 7.72 -18.21 11.57
C SER A 56 7.01 -19.45 12.14
N LEU A 57 6.91 -20.54 11.36
CA LEU A 57 6.15 -21.74 11.73
C LEU A 57 6.60 -22.38 13.05
N THR A 58 7.88 -22.33 13.37
CA THR A 58 8.47 -22.98 14.54
C THR A 58 8.53 -22.10 15.78
N THR A 59 8.19 -20.82 15.67
CA THR A 59 8.28 -19.84 16.76
C THR A 59 6.92 -19.22 17.06
N TRP A 60 6.41 -18.38 16.16
CA TRP A 60 5.13 -17.70 16.34
C TRP A 60 4.63 -17.17 15.00
N THR A 61 3.51 -17.72 14.51
CA THR A 61 2.89 -17.33 13.23
C THR A 61 2.40 -15.88 13.19
N GLY A 62 2.39 -15.17 14.33
CA GLY A 62 2.03 -13.76 14.43
C GLY A 62 3.01 -12.79 13.74
N TYR A 63 4.25 -13.22 13.45
CA TYR A 63 5.26 -12.35 12.82
C TYR A 63 4.83 -11.80 11.45
N VAL A 64 3.97 -12.50 10.72
CA VAL A 64 3.38 -12.01 9.46
C VAL A 64 2.58 -10.73 9.68
N TRP A 65 1.78 -10.68 10.75
CA TRP A 65 0.98 -9.51 11.10
C TRP A 65 1.86 -8.36 11.60
N VAL A 66 2.93 -8.68 12.35
CA VAL A 66 3.92 -7.69 12.80
C VAL A 66 4.65 -7.07 11.61
N ALA A 67 5.04 -7.87 10.62
CA ALA A 67 5.65 -7.38 9.39
C ALA A 67 4.71 -6.44 8.62
N GLY A 68 3.41 -6.79 8.53
CA GLY A 68 2.39 -5.92 7.95
C GLY A 68 2.24 -4.59 8.73
N ALA A 69 2.16 -4.66 10.05
CA ALA A 69 2.07 -3.48 10.91
C ALA A 69 3.31 -2.57 10.80
N ALA A 70 4.51 -3.15 10.73
CA ALA A 70 5.75 -2.41 10.53
C ALA A 70 5.77 -1.67 9.18
N LEU A 71 5.25 -2.30 8.12
CA LEU A 71 5.08 -1.67 6.81
C LEU A 71 4.16 -0.44 6.89
N TYR A 72 3.02 -0.55 7.58
CA TYR A 72 2.13 0.59 7.81
C TYR A 72 2.79 1.71 8.63
N LEU A 73 3.56 1.36 9.67
CA LEU A 73 4.29 2.34 10.48
C LEU A 73 5.32 3.15 9.68
N VAL A 74 5.90 2.57 8.62
CA VAL A 74 6.83 3.29 7.74
C VAL A 74 6.07 4.13 6.69
N CYS A 75 5.00 3.57 6.10
CA CYS A 75 4.29 4.21 5.00
C CYS A 75 3.37 5.35 5.44
N LEU A 76 2.61 5.20 6.53
CA LEU A 76 1.62 6.19 6.97
C LEU A 76 2.22 7.55 7.31
N PRO A 77 3.33 7.67 8.07
CA PRO A 77 3.92 8.98 8.38
C PRO A 77 4.47 9.68 7.13
N ARG A 78 5.01 8.92 6.18
CA ARG A 78 5.51 9.48 4.92
C ARG A 78 4.37 10.02 4.07
N LEU A 79 3.30 9.25 3.93
CA LEU A 79 2.10 9.69 3.22
C LEU A 79 1.48 10.91 3.90
N TYR A 80 1.34 10.88 5.22
CA TYR A 80 0.81 12.00 5.99
C TYR A 80 1.62 13.28 5.78
N ARG A 81 2.96 13.22 5.80
CA ARG A 81 3.81 14.39 5.53
C ARG A 81 3.64 14.94 4.11
N LEU A 82 3.50 14.05 3.11
CA LEU A 82 3.27 14.44 1.73
C LEU A 82 1.93 15.15 1.56
N THR A 83 0.87 14.69 2.24
CA THR A 83 -0.45 15.33 2.19
C THR A 83 -0.53 16.59 3.06
N ALA A 84 0.04 16.57 4.26
CA ALA A 84 -0.02 17.70 5.22
C ALA A 84 0.84 18.90 4.80
N SER A 85 1.87 18.71 3.98
CA SER A 85 2.64 19.82 3.38
C SER A 85 1.90 20.54 2.24
N ARG A 86 0.71 20.05 1.84
CA ARG A 86 -0.02 20.48 0.65
C ARG A 86 -1.42 21.02 0.96
N ILE A 87 -1.86 20.97 2.22
CA ILE A 87 -3.06 21.59 2.76
C ILE A 87 -2.62 22.86 3.50
#